data_AF-A0A849Q060-F1
#
_entry.id   AF-A0A849Q060-F1
#
_cell.length_a   1.000
_cell.length_b   1.000
_cell.length_c   1.000
_cell.angle_alpha   90.00
_cell.angle_beta   90.00
_cell.angle_gamma   90.00
#
_symmetry.space_group_name_H-M   'P 1'
#
loop_
_entity.id
_entity.type
_entity.pdbx_description
1 polymer ?
#
loop_
_entity_poly.entity_id
_entity_poly.type
_entity_poly.pdbx_seq_one_letter_code
_entity_poly.pdbx_strand_id
1 'polypeptide(L)'
;MPPAVPSAGTRPSTFTGGEDATSRPRPLLAVLLLITLCTIVAAATSVAGEDTGTLRGDITIVGQTNLRDGEVVVSFAGTDDEAGNTFFDSTDPHYSIDLAPGDYTAYAWAPVFHNSARVPFTIVANGTTWVNLTVVRQEEVLGTVSTPEGDPVEDAVVQFLLDGTLEGATETDDEGRFRDSLAPGTYELQITKADFHDILQQFTLDPGEVLNLTLEMEPVPKEETVEEFPVMTAMVLLFIVVATGLSIGMVMRQARRLRLAQMKAEAERTRDLACPECGGRVPEGDRKCPECDHVLQVRCEDCGRSMDMGTPECPECGNSMD
;
A
#
# COMPACT_ATOMS: atom_id res chain seq x y z
N MET A 1 -66.63 50.02 -5.44
CA MET A 1 -67.26 50.35 -6.73
C MET A 1 -67.97 49.11 -7.27
N PRO A 2 -69.30 49.03 -7.12
CA PRO A 2 -70.14 48.04 -7.79
C PRO A 2 -70.76 48.64 -9.09
N PRO A 3 -71.35 47.79 -9.94
CA PRO A 3 -72.77 48.02 -10.31
C PRO A 3 -73.51 46.68 -10.49
N ALA A 4 -74.82 46.55 -10.63
CA ALA A 4 -76.02 47.32 -10.31
C ALA A 4 -77.19 46.36 -10.61
N VAL A 5 -78.27 46.45 -9.84
CA VAL A 5 -79.55 45.70 -9.98
C VAL A 5 -80.52 46.51 -10.85
N PRO A 6 -81.56 45.89 -11.46
CA PRO A 6 -82.97 46.15 -11.03
C PRO A 6 -83.84 44.86 -11.04
N SER A 7 -84.64 44.51 -10.01
CA SER A 7 -86.00 44.98 -9.60
C SER A 7 -87.04 44.91 -10.75
N ALA A 8 -88.29 44.48 -10.66
CA ALA A 8 -89.31 44.26 -9.62
C ALA A 8 -90.46 43.45 -10.31
N GLY A 9 -91.53 42.91 -9.70
CA GLY A 9 -92.07 42.96 -8.35
C GLY A 9 -93.50 42.34 -8.32
N THR A 10 -94.05 42.27 -7.10
CA THR A 10 -95.48 42.48 -6.71
C THR A 10 -96.59 41.56 -7.29
N ARG A 11 -97.62 41.07 -6.58
CA ARG A 11 -98.14 41.09 -5.19
C ARG A 11 -99.45 40.21 -5.18
N PRO A 12 -100.39 40.21 -4.20
CA PRO A 12 -100.64 39.07 -3.28
C PRO A 12 -102.10 38.54 -3.20
N SER A 13 -102.34 37.64 -2.22
CA SER A 13 -103.58 37.32 -1.46
C SER A 13 -104.71 36.55 -2.21
N THR A 14 -105.47 35.61 -1.63
CA THR A 14 -106.21 35.67 -0.34
C THR A 14 -106.89 34.30 -0.05
N PHE A 15 -107.08 33.95 1.24
CA PHE A 15 -108.31 33.37 1.89
C PHE A 15 -108.84 31.99 1.36
N THR A 16 -109.31 30.99 2.15
CA THR A 16 -109.93 30.91 3.49
C THR A 16 -110.21 29.44 3.88
N GLY A 17 -110.32 29.17 5.19
CA GLY A 17 -111.29 28.24 5.84
C GLY A 17 -111.04 26.73 5.69
N GLY A 18 -111.10 25.88 6.71
CA GLY A 18 -111.89 25.87 7.94
C GLY A 18 -112.76 24.59 7.91
N GLU A 19 -112.27 23.52 8.54
CA GLU A 19 -112.88 22.86 9.72
C GLU A 19 -113.97 21.80 9.43
N ASP A 20 -113.66 20.61 9.96
CA ASP A 20 -114.53 19.72 10.74
C ASP A 20 -115.40 18.57 10.14
N ALA A 21 -115.33 17.49 10.92
CA ALA A 21 -116.38 16.54 11.30
C ALA A 21 -116.79 15.39 10.35
N THR A 22 -116.19 14.23 10.64
CA THR A 22 -116.88 12.98 11.05
C THR A 22 -118.21 12.56 10.37
N SER A 23 -118.21 11.42 9.66
CA SER A 23 -118.96 10.20 10.05
C SER A 23 -118.93 9.10 8.96
N ARG A 24 -118.84 7.85 9.43
CA ARG A 24 -118.68 6.54 8.74
C ARG A 24 -119.98 6.11 7.98
N PRO A 25 -120.13 4.89 7.35
CA PRO A 25 -119.22 3.72 7.24
C PRO A 25 -119.18 2.92 5.90
N ARG A 26 -118.15 2.04 5.82
CA ARG A 26 -118.15 0.62 5.32
C ARG A 26 -117.80 0.31 3.85
N PRO A 27 -117.26 -0.90 3.55
CA PRO A 27 -115.82 -1.16 3.52
C PRO A 27 -115.38 -1.81 2.19
N LEU A 28 -114.12 -1.72 1.78
CA LEU A 28 -113.56 -2.71 0.84
C LEU A 28 -112.03 -2.78 0.99
N LEU A 29 -111.64 -3.95 1.47
CA LEU A 29 -110.29 -4.52 1.51
C LEU A 29 -109.58 -4.43 0.15
N ALA A 30 -108.25 -4.49 0.21
CA ALA A 30 -107.31 -4.79 -0.89
C ALA A 30 -106.71 -3.57 -1.63
N VAL A 31 -106.03 -2.70 -0.89
CA VAL A 31 -104.93 -1.87 -1.40
C VAL A 31 -103.68 -2.26 -0.62
N LEU A 32 -102.89 -3.22 -1.11
CA LEU A 32 -101.46 -3.36 -0.77
C LEU A 32 -100.73 -4.43 -1.63
N LEU A 33 -100.72 -4.30 -2.96
CA LEU A 33 -99.80 -5.11 -3.80
C LEU A 33 -99.57 -4.48 -5.19
N LEU A 34 -99.05 -3.24 -5.22
CA LEU A 34 -98.83 -2.49 -6.46
C LEU A 34 -97.55 -1.63 -6.43
N ILE A 35 -96.47 -2.13 -5.80
CA ILE A 35 -95.14 -1.51 -5.86
C ILE A 35 -94.10 -2.62 -6.08
N THR A 36 -93.16 -2.37 -7.00
CA THR A 36 -91.97 -3.16 -7.42
C THR A 36 -92.15 -4.34 -8.38
N LEU A 37 -92.41 -4.08 -9.67
CA LEU A 37 -91.77 -4.84 -10.75
C LEU A 37 -91.92 -4.16 -12.13
N CYS A 38 -91.06 -3.18 -12.48
CA CYS A 38 -90.59 -3.00 -13.86
C CYS A 38 -89.56 -1.87 -14.00
N THR A 39 -88.43 -2.24 -14.62
CA THR A 39 -87.50 -1.41 -15.41
C THR A 39 -86.69 -0.34 -14.68
N ILE A 40 -85.73 -0.78 -13.87
CA ILE A 40 -84.39 -0.19 -13.93
C ILE A 40 -83.60 -1.14 -14.81
N VAL A 41 -83.41 -0.79 -16.09
CA VAL A 41 -82.28 -1.32 -16.85
C VAL A 41 -81.06 -0.66 -16.21
N ALA A 42 -80.46 -1.33 -15.23
CA ALA A 42 -79.11 -1.03 -14.85
C ALA A 42 -78.28 -1.36 -16.09
N ALA A 43 -77.86 -0.33 -16.82
CA ALA A 43 -76.67 -0.46 -17.64
C ALA A 43 -75.57 -0.81 -16.63
N ALA A 44 -75.33 -2.11 -16.45
CA ALA A 44 -74.05 -2.57 -15.97
C ALA A 44 -73.07 -2.12 -17.04
N THR A 45 -72.52 -0.92 -16.88
CA THR A 45 -71.19 -0.64 -17.38
C THR A 45 -70.33 -1.70 -16.71
N SER A 46 -70.13 -2.83 -17.40
CA SER A 46 -69.00 -3.68 -17.12
C SER A 46 -67.81 -2.74 -17.21
N VAL A 47 -67.18 -2.47 -16.08
CA VAL A 47 -65.77 -2.13 -16.09
C VAL A 47 -65.17 -3.26 -16.91
N ALA A 48 -64.74 -2.97 -18.13
CA ALA A 48 -63.83 -3.85 -18.84
C ALA A 48 -62.64 -3.92 -17.90
N GLY A 49 -62.58 -4.99 -17.09
CA GLY A 49 -61.33 -5.36 -16.48
C GLY A 49 -60.39 -5.52 -17.65
N GLU A 50 -59.30 -4.76 -17.67
CA GLU A 50 -58.18 -5.10 -18.52
C GLU A 50 -57.93 -6.59 -18.26
N ASP A 51 -57.98 -7.41 -19.30
CA ASP A 51 -57.81 -8.86 -19.16
C ASP A 51 -56.36 -9.11 -18.71
N THR A 52 -56.09 -8.97 -17.41
CA THR A 52 -54.76 -9.15 -16.85
C THR A 52 -54.41 -10.63 -16.78
N GLY A 53 -53.12 -10.93 -16.81
CA GLY A 53 -52.59 -12.24 -16.44
C GLY A 53 -51.77 -12.11 -15.15
N THR A 54 -51.62 -13.22 -14.43
CA THR A 54 -50.89 -13.26 -13.16
C THR A 54 -49.47 -13.79 -13.38
N LEU A 55 -48.46 -13.01 -12.98
CA LEU A 55 -47.10 -13.51 -12.79
C LEU A 55 -46.98 -14.11 -11.38
N ARG A 56 -46.39 -15.31 -11.29
CA ARG A 56 -46.01 -15.96 -10.04
C ARG A 56 -44.60 -16.49 -10.10
N GLY A 57 -43.99 -16.69 -8.93
CA GLY A 57 -42.71 -17.35 -8.85
C GLY A 57 -42.19 -17.50 -7.45
N ASP A 58 -41.21 -18.37 -7.29
CA ASP A 58 -40.42 -18.54 -6.08
C ASP A 58 -39.16 -17.69 -6.13
N ILE A 59 -38.79 -17.09 -4.99
CA ILE A 59 -37.45 -16.55 -4.78
C ILE A 59 -36.64 -17.57 -3.99
N THR A 60 -35.64 -18.15 -4.65
CA THR A 60 -34.63 -18.97 -3.97
C THR A 60 -33.49 -18.07 -3.52
N ILE A 61 -33.24 -18.02 -2.22
CA ILE A 61 -32.05 -17.35 -1.68
C ILE A 61 -31.00 -18.40 -1.36
N VAL A 62 -29.81 -18.21 -1.92
CA VAL A 62 -28.65 -19.05 -1.64
C VAL A 62 -27.75 -18.30 -0.65
N GLY A 63 -27.42 -18.95 0.47
CA GLY A 63 -26.65 -18.36 1.59
C GLY A 63 -27.43 -18.32 2.91
N GLN A 64 -27.08 -17.40 3.82
CA GLN A 64 -27.80 -17.25 5.11
C GLN A 64 -29.30 -16.99 4.91
N THR A 65 -30.12 -17.77 5.62
CA THR A 65 -31.58 -17.85 5.46
C THR A 65 -32.39 -16.86 6.31
N ASN A 66 -31.73 -16.05 7.14
CA ASN A 66 -32.41 -15.06 8.00
C ASN A 66 -32.57 -13.74 7.23
N LEU A 67 -33.51 -13.71 6.28
CA LEU A 67 -33.92 -12.47 5.64
C LEU A 67 -35.02 -11.77 6.43
N ARG A 68 -35.07 -10.45 6.30
CA ARG A 68 -36.21 -9.64 6.76
C ARG A 68 -37.20 -9.45 5.61
N ASP A 69 -38.48 -9.25 5.96
CA ASP A 69 -39.50 -8.90 4.97
C ASP A 69 -39.09 -7.65 4.17
N GLY A 70 -39.28 -7.71 2.85
CA GLY A 70 -38.95 -6.60 1.95
C GLY A 70 -37.47 -6.41 1.64
N GLU A 71 -36.58 -7.31 2.09
CA GLU A 71 -35.14 -7.24 1.79
C GLU A 71 -34.84 -7.54 0.31
N VAL A 72 -35.63 -8.43 -0.31
CA VAL A 72 -35.54 -8.73 -1.75
C VAL A 72 -36.69 -8.07 -2.49
N VAL A 73 -36.33 -7.32 -3.55
CA VAL A 73 -37.26 -6.65 -4.45
C VAL A 73 -37.22 -7.35 -5.80
N VAL A 74 -38.39 -7.75 -6.29
CA VAL A 74 -38.56 -8.24 -7.66
C VAL A 74 -39.01 -7.07 -8.51
N SER A 75 -38.19 -6.70 -9.49
CA SER A 75 -38.49 -5.66 -10.46
C SER A 75 -38.82 -6.30 -11.80
N PHE A 76 -39.83 -5.77 -12.48
CA PHE A 76 -40.20 -6.17 -13.82
C PHE A 76 -40.42 -4.94 -14.71
N ALA A 77 -40.12 -5.10 -16.00
CA ALA A 77 -40.31 -4.06 -17.00
C ALA A 77 -40.81 -4.69 -18.30
N GLY A 78 -41.91 -4.16 -18.80
CA GLY A 78 -42.55 -4.49 -20.07
C GLY A 78 -41.98 -3.65 -21.20
N THR A 79 -42.30 -4.05 -22.43
CA THR A 79 -41.90 -3.32 -23.64
C THR A 79 -42.69 -2.02 -23.86
N ASP A 80 -43.87 -1.89 -23.23
CA ASP A 80 -44.77 -0.73 -23.33
C ASP A 80 -44.60 0.26 -22.17
N ASP A 81 -43.38 0.40 -21.63
CA ASP A 81 -43.05 1.21 -20.44
C ASP A 81 -43.77 0.81 -19.13
N GLU A 82 -44.54 -0.29 -19.15
CA GLU A 82 -45.16 -0.83 -17.95
C GLU A 82 -44.11 -1.49 -17.05
N ALA A 83 -43.81 -0.88 -15.92
CA ALA A 83 -42.84 -1.38 -14.97
C ALA A 83 -43.38 -1.32 -13.55
N GLY A 84 -42.89 -2.22 -12.71
CA GLY A 84 -43.28 -2.25 -11.32
C GLY A 84 -42.36 -3.12 -10.49
N ASN A 85 -42.59 -3.05 -9.19
CA ASN A 85 -41.85 -3.83 -8.20
C ASN A 85 -42.85 -4.58 -7.31
N THR A 86 -42.49 -5.78 -6.92
CA THR A 86 -43.12 -6.49 -5.80
C THR A 86 -42.06 -6.90 -4.78
N PHE A 87 -42.48 -7.10 -3.54
CA PHE A 87 -41.57 -7.45 -2.45
C PHE A 87 -41.63 -8.94 -2.16
N PHE A 88 -40.51 -9.48 -1.74
CA PHE A 88 -40.42 -10.79 -1.11
C PHE A 88 -41.03 -10.75 0.30
N ASP A 89 -41.84 -11.76 0.62
CA ASP A 89 -42.35 -12.04 1.96
C ASP A 89 -41.60 -13.26 2.52
N SER A 90 -40.98 -13.11 3.70
CA SER A 90 -40.20 -14.22 4.29
C SER A 90 -41.10 -15.36 4.82
N THR A 91 -42.38 -15.09 5.02
CA THR A 91 -43.39 -16.07 5.45
C THR A 91 -44.08 -16.78 4.29
N ASP A 92 -44.01 -16.21 3.09
CA ASP A 92 -44.49 -16.77 1.83
C ASP A 92 -43.46 -16.48 0.72
N PRO A 93 -42.51 -17.39 0.42
CA PRO A 93 -41.41 -17.14 -0.53
C PRO A 93 -41.87 -17.00 -2.00
N HIS A 94 -43.17 -16.92 -2.22
CA HIS A 94 -43.81 -16.66 -3.48
C HIS A 94 -44.04 -15.16 -3.69
N TYR A 95 -43.80 -14.67 -4.90
CA TYR A 95 -44.29 -13.37 -5.34
C TYR A 95 -45.43 -13.56 -6.33
N SER A 96 -46.40 -12.63 -6.34
CA SER A 96 -47.55 -12.68 -7.23
C SER A 96 -47.96 -11.26 -7.62
N ILE A 97 -48.12 -11.00 -8.91
CA ILE A 97 -48.60 -9.71 -9.42
C ILE A 97 -49.43 -9.89 -10.69
N ASP A 98 -50.47 -9.08 -10.84
CA ASP A 98 -51.27 -9.03 -12.07
C ASP A 98 -50.72 -7.95 -13.00
N LEU A 99 -50.49 -8.31 -14.25
CA LEU A 99 -49.93 -7.47 -15.30
C LEU A 99 -50.81 -7.52 -16.53
N ALA A 100 -50.79 -6.48 -17.36
CA ALA A 100 -51.42 -6.54 -18.67
C ALA A 100 -50.77 -7.65 -19.55
N PRO A 101 -51.48 -8.16 -20.57
CA PRO A 101 -50.88 -9.08 -21.52
C PRO A 101 -49.76 -8.41 -22.31
N GLY A 102 -48.59 -9.05 -22.39
CA GLY A 102 -47.43 -8.47 -23.05
C GLY A 102 -46.13 -9.19 -22.74
N ASP A 103 -45.03 -8.71 -23.31
CA ASP A 103 -43.68 -9.23 -23.07
C ASP A 103 -42.97 -8.37 -22.02
N TYR A 104 -42.37 -9.06 -21.03
CA TYR A 104 -41.74 -8.46 -19.87
C TYR A 104 -40.38 -9.11 -19.59
N THR A 105 -39.58 -8.45 -18.76
CA THR A 105 -38.37 -9.00 -18.16
C THR A 105 -38.40 -8.77 -16.66
N ALA A 106 -38.13 -9.81 -15.86
CA ALA A 106 -38.04 -9.73 -14.40
C ALA A 106 -36.62 -10.01 -13.90
N TYR A 107 -36.26 -9.40 -12.77
CA TYR A 107 -35.09 -9.74 -11.98
C TYR A 107 -35.32 -9.37 -10.51
N ALA A 108 -34.66 -10.08 -9.61
CA ALA A 108 -34.66 -9.82 -8.19
C ALA A 108 -33.35 -9.15 -7.78
N TRP A 109 -33.40 -8.24 -6.80
CA TRP A 109 -32.24 -7.58 -6.24
C TRP A 109 -32.46 -7.28 -4.76
N ALA A 110 -31.36 -7.21 -4.01
CA ALA A 110 -31.35 -6.88 -2.60
C ALA A 110 -30.01 -6.22 -2.23
N PRO A 111 -29.96 -5.31 -1.24
CA PRO A 111 -28.70 -4.82 -0.69
C PRO A 111 -27.87 -5.99 -0.15
N VAL A 112 -26.56 -6.05 -0.45
CA VAL A 112 -25.64 -7.16 -0.12
C VAL A 112 -25.95 -8.52 -0.78
N PHE A 113 -26.69 -8.54 -1.88
CA PHE A 113 -26.88 -9.72 -2.74
C PHE A 113 -26.46 -9.41 -4.18
N HIS A 114 -26.05 -10.46 -4.90
CA HIS A 114 -26.04 -10.42 -6.34
C HIS A 114 -27.47 -10.33 -6.87
N ASN A 115 -27.67 -9.41 -7.82
CA ASN A 115 -28.88 -9.36 -8.60
C ASN A 115 -29.07 -10.70 -9.32
N SER A 116 -30.30 -11.18 -9.37
CA SER A 116 -30.61 -12.34 -10.19
C SER A 116 -30.35 -12.05 -11.67
N ALA A 117 -30.23 -13.10 -12.47
CA ALA A 117 -30.32 -12.97 -13.91
C ALA A 117 -31.62 -12.28 -14.32
N ARG A 118 -31.59 -11.53 -15.43
CA ARG A 118 -32.78 -10.96 -16.06
C ARG A 118 -33.47 -12.06 -16.88
N VAL A 119 -34.72 -12.35 -16.55
CA VAL A 119 -35.50 -13.43 -17.16
C VAL A 119 -36.64 -12.85 -18.00
N PRO A 120 -36.65 -13.03 -19.33
CA PRO A 120 -37.78 -12.62 -20.17
C PRO A 120 -38.96 -13.59 -20.04
N PHE A 121 -40.19 -13.07 -20.11
CA PHE A 121 -41.43 -13.85 -20.06
C PHE A 121 -42.57 -13.12 -20.76
N THR A 122 -43.66 -13.84 -21.06
CA THR A 122 -44.86 -13.30 -21.71
C THR A 122 -46.08 -13.53 -20.83
N ILE A 123 -46.86 -12.48 -20.58
CA ILE A 123 -48.13 -12.54 -19.86
C ILE A 123 -49.27 -12.73 -20.86
N VAL A 124 -50.13 -13.70 -20.58
CA VAL A 124 -51.35 -13.97 -21.35
C VAL A 124 -52.56 -13.65 -20.48
N ALA A 125 -53.55 -12.97 -21.07
CA ALA A 125 -54.83 -12.65 -20.46
C ALA A 125 -55.46 -13.84 -19.74
N ASN A 126 -55.87 -13.63 -18.49
CA ASN A 126 -56.49 -14.63 -17.60
C ASN A 126 -55.64 -15.90 -17.36
N GLY A 127 -54.36 -15.87 -17.70
CA GLY A 127 -53.40 -16.95 -17.49
C GLY A 127 -52.49 -16.71 -16.29
N THR A 128 -51.79 -17.76 -15.85
CA THR A 128 -50.72 -17.64 -14.84
C THR A 128 -49.38 -18.02 -15.46
N THR A 129 -48.40 -17.13 -15.34
CA THR A 129 -47.03 -17.34 -15.83
C THR A 129 -46.10 -17.52 -14.64
N TRP A 130 -45.21 -18.51 -14.71
CA TRP A 130 -44.28 -18.84 -13.63
C TRP A 130 -42.85 -18.41 -13.98
N VAL A 131 -42.20 -17.64 -13.10
CA VAL A 131 -40.81 -17.21 -13.24
C VAL A 131 -40.12 -17.33 -11.89
N ASN A 132 -39.24 -18.32 -11.73
CA ASN A 132 -38.48 -18.47 -10.49
C ASN A 132 -37.17 -17.68 -10.59
N LEU A 133 -36.80 -17.01 -9.50
CA LEU A 133 -35.62 -16.16 -9.44
C LEU A 133 -34.71 -16.64 -8.31
N THR A 134 -33.40 -16.50 -8.52
CA THR A 134 -32.39 -16.85 -7.52
C THR A 134 -31.54 -15.63 -7.21
N VAL A 135 -31.46 -15.27 -5.93
CA VAL A 135 -30.53 -14.26 -5.41
C VAL A 135 -29.50 -14.96 -4.52
N VAL A 136 -28.26 -14.50 -4.59
CA VAL A 136 -27.15 -15.07 -3.82
C VAL A 136 -26.58 -13.97 -2.96
N ARG A 137 -26.46 -14.21 -1.65
CA ARG A 137 -25.84 -13.23 -0.73
C ARG A 137 -24.39 -13.03 -1.15
N GLN A 138 -23.92 -11.79 -1.20
CA GLN A 138 -22.49 -11.54 -1.37
C GLN A 138 -21.76 -12.08 -0.14
N GLU A 139 -20.79 -12.95 -0.37
CA GLU A 139 -19.99 -13.59 0.65
C GLU A 139 -19.02 -12.57 1.25
N GLU A 140 -18.58 -12.83 2.47
CA GLU A 140 -17.72 -11.92 3.20
C GLU A 140 -16.39 -12.59 3.48
N VAL A 141 -15.31 -11.98 2.98
CA VAL A 141 -13.95 -12.39 3.32
C VAL A 141 -13.44 -11.42 4.37
N LEU A 142 -13.17 -11.95 5.55
CA LEU A 142 -12.48 -11.28 6.63
C LEU A 142 -11.05 -11.83 6.70
N GLY A 143 -10.08 -10.98 6.98
CA GLY A 143 -8.75 -11.51 7.26
C GLY A 143 -7.86 -10.60 8.05
N THR A 144 -6.77 -11.20 8.54
CA THR A 144 -5.70 -10.55 9.27
C THR A 144 -4.36 -10.96 8.67
N VAL A 145 -3.49 -9.99 8.42
CA VAL A 145 -2.14 -10.18 7.90
C VAL A 145 -1.14 -9.74 8.96
N SER A 146 -0.23 -10.64 9.34
CA SER A 146 0.82 -10.36 10.31
C SER A 146 2.18 -10.88 9.86
N THR A 147 3.25 -10.47 10.55
CA THR A 147 4.57 -11.08 10.41
C THR A 147 4.64 -12.39 11.21
N PRO A 148 5.69 -13.24 11.00
CA PRO A 148 5.94 -14.40 11.85
C PRO A 148 6.15 -14.06 13.34
N GLU A 149 6.56 -12.82 13.63
CA GLU A 149 6.69 -12.29 15.00
C GLU A 149 5.35 -11.87 15.63
N GLY A 150 4.27 -11.85 14.82
CA GLY A 150 2.92 -11.48 15.23
C GLY A 150 2.61 -9.98 15.10
N ASP A 151 3.49 -9.20 14.48
CA ASP A 151 3.24 -7.77 14.25
C ASP A 151 2.25 -7.59 13.08
N PRO A 152 1.26 -6.69 13.16
CA PRO A 152 0.32 -6.45 12.08
C PRO A 152 1.02 -5.84 10.86
N VAL A 153 0.61 -6.27 9.66
CA VAL A 153 1.11 -5.70 8.39
C VAL A 153 0.06 -4.74 7.83
N GLU A 154 0.28 -3.44 8.03
CA GLU A 154 -0.55 -2.34 7.50
C GLU A 154 -0.26 -2.05 6.03
N ASP A 155 -1.26 -1.52 5.31
CA ASP A 155 -1.17 -1.05 3.92
C ASP A 155 -0.65 -2.13 2.95
N ALA A 156 -0.95 -3.41 3.21
CA ALA A 156 -0.71 -4.51 2.27
C ALA A 156 -1.86 -4.56 1.26
N VAL A 157 -1.53 -4.61 -0.02
CA VAL A 157 -2.53 -4.67 -1.10
C VAL A 157 -3.02 -6.11 -1.21
N VAL A 158 -4.31 -6.32 -1.01
CA VAL A 158 -5.00 -7.61 -1.10
C VAL A 158 -5.85 -7.62 -2.36
N GLN A 159 -5.65 -8.62 -3.22
CA GLN A 159 -6.38 -8.77 -4.48
C GLN A 159 -6.98 -10.17 -4.60
N PHE A 160 -8.19 -10.24 -5.14
CA PHE A 160 -8.93 -11.49 -5.35
C PHE A 160 -9.20 -11.67 -6.84
N LEU A 161 -8.63 -12.74 -7.42
CA LEU A 161 -8.77 -13.04 -8.84
C LEU A 161 -9.62 -14.29 -9.04
N LEU A 162 -10.69 -14.19 -9.83
CA LEU A 162 -11.50 -15.33 -10.28
C LEU A 162 -11.18 -15.60 -11.75
N ASP A 163 -10.69 -16.80 -12.06
CA ASP A 163 -10.26 -17.18 -13.42
C ASP A 163 -9.30 -16.15 -14.08
N GLY A 164 -8.45 -15.51 -13.27
CA GLY A 164 -7.49 -14.48 -13.71
C GLY A 164 -8.06 -13.06 -13.88
N THR A 165 -9.33 -12.85 -13.56
CA THR A 165 -9.98 -11.52 -13.56
C THR A 165 -10.02 -10.96 -12.15
N LEU A 166 -9.65 -9.69 -11.97
CA LEU A 166 -9.72 -9.01 -10.67
C LEU A 166 -11.18 -8.73 -10.30
N GLU A 167 -11.67 -9.42 -9.27
CA GLU A 167 -13.06 -9.27 -8.78
C GLU A 167 -13.15 -8.40 -7.52
N GLY A 168 -12.08 -8.35 -6.72
CA GLY A 168 -12.03 -7.54 -5.51
C GLY A 168 -10.61 -7.09 -5.17
N ALA A 169 -10.52 -5.96 -4.48
CA ALA A 169 -9.26 -5.40 -4.01
C ALA A 169 -9.49 -4.51 -2.77
N THR A 170 -8.63 -4.68 -1.77
CA THR A 170 -8.62 -3.90 -0.53
C THR A 170 -7.19 -3.73 -0.03
N GLU A 171 -6.99 -2.89 0.97
CA GLU A 171 -5.74 -2.78 1.72
C GLU A 171 -5.96 -3.19 3.17
N THR A 172 -4.91 -3.65 3.85
CA THR A 172 -4.96 -3.92 5.29
C THR A 172 -4.93 -2.63 6.10
N ASP A 173 -5.69 -2.59 7.20
CA ASP A 173 -5.70 -1.47 8.15
C ASP A 173 -4.46 -1.47 9.08
N ASP A 174 -4.41 -0.51 10.01
CA ASP A 174 -3.34 -0.32 10.99
C ASP A 174 -3.18 -1.50 11.96
N GLU A 175 -4.18 -2.36 12.05
CA GLU A 175 -4.16 -3.61 12.81
C GLU A 175 -4.04 -4.85 11.91
N GLY A 176 -3.65 -4.64 10.65
CA GLY A 176 -3.40 -5.69 9.66
C GLY A 176 -4.66 -6.38 9.16
N ARG A 177 -5.84 -5.85 9.44
CA ARG A 177 -7.12 -6.47 9.07
C ARG A 177 -7.60 -5.99 7.72
N PHE A 178 -8.29 -6.87 7.00
CA PHE A 178 -8.97 -6.52 5.76
C PHE A 178 -10.36 -7.15 5.71
N ARG A 179 -11.22 -6.58 4.87
CA ARG A 179 -12.57 -7.06 4.59
C ARG A 179 -12.93 -6.81 3.14
N ASP A 180 -13.49 -7.81 2.49
CA ASP A 180 -14.07 -7.66 1.15
C ASP A 180 -15.37 -8.46 1.03
N SER A 181 -16.18 -8.15 0.01
CA SER A 181 -17.40 -8.86 -0.33
C SER A 181 -17.36 -9.36 -1.76
N LEU A 182 -17.28 -10.67 -1.91
CA LEU A 182 -17.08 -11.36 -3.19
C LEU A 182 -18.29 -12.23 -3.52
N ALA A 183 -18.39 -12.69 -4.77
CA ALA A 183 -19.36 -13.72 -5.16
C ALA A 183 -18.85 -15.12 -4.75
N PRO A 184 -19.69 -16.17 -4.73
CA PRO A 184 -19.17 -17.50 -4.45
C PRO A 184 -18.36 -18.00 -5.66
N GLY A 185 -17.26 -18.67 -5.38
CA GLY A 185 -16.30 -19.06 -6.41
C GLY A 185 -14.96 -19.48 -5.82
N THR A 186 -14.05 -19.90 -6.69
CA THR A 186 -12.68 -20.27 -6.31
C THR A 186 -11.72 -19.16 -6.71
N TYR A 187 -11.20 -18.43 -5.72
CA TYR A 187 -10.34 -17.27 -5.92
C TYR A 187 -8.87 -17.60 -5.74
N GLU A 188 -8.03 -16.96 -6.54
CA GLU A 188 -6.62 -16.75 -6.26
C GLU A 188 -6.46 -15.44 -5.47
N LEU A 189 -6.02 -15.56 -4.23
CA LEU A 189 -5.63 -14.48 -3.35
C LEU A 189 -4.19 -14.07 -3.65
N GLN A 190 -3.98 -12.78 -3.88
CA GLN A 190 -2.65 -12.18 -3.98
C GLN A 190 -2.50 -11.07 -2.95
N ILE A 191 -1.49 -11.14 -2.09
CA ILE A 191 -1.16 -10.07 -1.13
C ILE A 191 0.26 -9.59 -1.39
N THR A 192 0.41 -8.28 -1.58
CA THR A 192 1.70 -7.65 -1.90
C THR A 192 1.99 -6.50 -0.96
N LYS A 193 3.26 -6.40 -0.54
CA LYS A 193 3.77 -5.30 0.31
C LYS A 193 5.26 -5.15 0.09
N ALA A 194 5.74 -3.91 -0.01
CA ALA A 194 7.18 -3.64 -0.09
C ALA A 194 7.90 -4.20 1.14
N ASP A 195 9.12 -4.71 0.95
CA ASP A 195 9.92 -5.39 1.98
C ASP A 195 9.35 -6.75 2.46
N PHE A 196 8.29 -7.30 1.83
CA PHE A 196 7.75 -8.63 2.12
C PHE A 196 7.68 -9.52 0.87
N HIS A 197 7.68 -10.83 1.09
CA HIS A 197 7.36 -11.81 0.06
C HIS A 197 5.86 -11.81 -0.21
N ASP A 198 5.48 -11.83 -1.48
CA ASP A 198 4.08 -11.89 -1.89
C ASP A 198 3.44 -13.21 -1.44
N ILE A 199 2.19 -13.13 -0.97
CA ILE A 199 1.37 -14.31 -0.72
C ILE A 199 0.53 -14.60 -1.95
N LEU A 200 0.58 -15.84 -2.42
CA LEU A 200 -0.27 -16.38 -3.49
C LEU A 200 -0.96 -17.64 -2.96
N GLN A 201 -2.27 -17.59 -2.75
CA GLN A 201 -3.04 -18.72 -2.20
C GLN A 201 -4.37 -18.88 -2.92
N GLN A 202 -4.87 -20.12 -3.02
CA GLN A 202 -6.22 -20.38 -3.53
C GLN A 202 -7.18 -20.70 -2.39
N PHE A 203 -8.40 -20.16 -2.45
CA PHE A 203 -9.49 -20.55 -1.57
C PHE A 203 -10.80 -20.67 -2.35
N THR A 204 -11.75 -21.44 -1.81
CA THR A 204 -13.12 -21.49 -2.34
C THR A 204 -14.04 -20.81 -1.35
N LEU A 205 -14.93 -19.98 -1.87
CA LEU A 205 -15.92 -19.25 -1.11
C LEU A 205 -17.28 -19.86 -1.45
N ASP A 206 -17.86 -20.58 -0.49
CA ASP A 206 -19.15 -21.23 -0.66
C ASP A 206 -20.29 -20.19 -0.54
N PRO A 207 -21.45 -20.43 -1.18
CA PRO A 207 -22.56 -19.48 -1.14
C PRO A 207 -22.99 -19.05 0.26
N GLY A 208 -22.94 -17.74 0.52
CA GLY A 208 -23.24 -17.12 1.83
C GLY A 208 -22.25 -17.44 2.95
N GLU A 209 -21.05 -17.91 2.63
CA GLU A 209 -19.96 -18.12 3.59
C GLU A 209 -19.41 -16.78 4.12
N VAL A 210 -19.00 -16.79 5.38
CA VAL A 210 -18.14 -15.75 5.96
C VAL A 210 -16.79 -16.41 6.24
N LEU A 211 -15.83 -16.17 5.33
CA LEU A 211 -14.51 -16.78 5.41
C LEU A 211 -13.58 -15.90 6.24
N ASN A 212 -12.91 -16.51 7.23
CA ASN A 212 -11.91 -15.82 8.05
C ASN A 212 -10.52 -16.35 7.70
N LEU A 213 -9.64 -15.47 7.22
CA LEU A 213 -8.27 -15.78 6.83
C LEU A 213 -7.27 -15.21 7.84
N THR A 214 -6.32 -16.02 8.27
CA THR A 214 -5.16 -15.57 9.04
C THR A 214 -3.93 -15.90 8.23
N LEU A 215 -3.20 -14.85 7.84
CA LEU A 215 -2.14 -14.92 6.84
C LEU A 215 -0.86 -14.32 7.42
N GLU A 216 0.27 -14.96 7.14
CA GLU A 216 1.57 -14.51 7.61
C GLU A 216 2.44 -14.10 6.40
N MET A 217 2.91 -12.85 6.37
CA MET A 217 3.84 -12.36 5.35
C MET A 217 5.28 -12.44 5.86
N GLU A 218 6.13 -13.14 5.12
CA GLU A 218 7.57 -13.23 5.44
C GLU A 218 8.31 -11.97 4.95
N PRO A 219 9.09 -11.28 5.81
CA PRO A 219 9.87 -10.13 5.39
C PRO A 219 11.02 -10.55 4.46
N VAL A 220 11.27 -9.76 3.42
CA VAL A 220 12.44 -9.91 2.55
C VAL A 220 13.67 -9.50 3.36
N PRO A 221 14.68 -10.38 3.54
CA PRO A 221 15.90 -10.02 4.23
C PRO A 221 16.56 -8.83 3.52
N LYS A 222 16.74 -7.73 4.24
CA LYS A 222 17.56 -6.62 3.73
C LYS A 222 18.97 -7.17 3.64
N GLU A 223 19.52 -7.29 2.43
CA GLU A 223 20.95 -7.60 2.27
C GLU A 223 21.69 -6.54 3.08
N GLU A 224 22.22 -6.93 4.25
CA GLU A 224 23.10 -6.06 5.00
C GLU A 224 24.27 -5.79 4.06
N THR A 225 24.34 -4.57 3.52
CA THR A 225 25.53 -4.08 2.87
C THR A 225 26.58 -4.07 3.95
N VAL A 226 27.31 -5.17 4.10
CA VAL A 226 28.51 -5.23 4.93
C VAL A 226 29.39 -4.16 4.33
N GLU A 227 29.43 -3.00 4.98
CA GLU A 227 30.30 -1.92 4.59
C GLU A 227 31.72 -2.49 4.61
N GLU A 228 32.28 -2.85 3.45
CA GLU A 228 33.69 -3.25 3.29
C GLU A 228 34.66 -2.08 3.61
N PHE A 229 34.10 -0.95 4.04
CA PHE A 229 34.77 0.31 4.33
C PHE A 229 35.76 0.31 5.52
N PRO A 230 35.77 -0.59 6.53
CA PRO A 230 36.81 -0.58 7.56
C PRO A 230 38.07 -1.36 7.14
N VAL A 231 37.97 -2.36 6.25
CA VAL A 231 39.14 -3.18 5.87
C VAL A 231 40.04 -2.43 4.92
N MET A 232 39.48 -1.81 3.87
CA MET A 232 40.26 -1.00 2.93
C MET A 232 40.89 0.23 3.59
N THR A 233 40.16 0.91 4.49
CA THR A 233 40.71 2.06 5.24
C THR A 233 41.77 1.62 6.25
N ALA A 234 41.58 0.51 6.97
CA ALA A 234 42.60 -0.03 7.86
C ALA A 234 43.85 -0.49 7.10
N MET A 235 43.70 -1.12 5.93
CA MET A 235 44.82 -1.52 5.08
C MET A 235 45.59 -0.32 4.53
N VAL A 236 44.90 0.75 4.09
CA VAL A 236 45.53 1.99 3.63
C VAL A 236 46.28 2.69 4.77
N LEU A 237 45.68 2.79 5.96
CA LEU A 237 46.34 3.39 7.13
C LEU A 237 47.55 2.55 7.58
N LEU A 238 47.44 1.23 7.59
CA LEU A 238 48.56 0.33 7.89
C LEU A 238 49.69 0.51 6.88
N PHE A 239 49.39 0.60 5.59
CA PHE A 239 50.38 0.83 4.55
C PHE A 239 51.09 2.18 4.71
N ILE A 240 50.36 3.25 5.04
CA ILE A 240 50.93 4.58 5.31
C ILE A 240 51.86 4.53 6.53
N VAL A 241 51.46 3.87 7.62
CA VAL A 241 52.30 3.73 8.83
C VAL A 241 53.56 2.93 8.56
N VAL A 242 53.46 1.83 7.80
CA VAL A 242 54.64 1.02 7.43
C VAL A 242 55.57 1.79 6.49
N ALA A 243 55.03 2.48 5.48
CA ALA A 243 55.83 3.26 4.53
C ALA A 243 56.55 4.44 5.20
N THR A 244 55.86 5.16 6.09
CA THR A 244 56.48 6.26 6.86
C THR A 244 57.51 5.74 7.86
N GLY A 245 57.22 4.65 8.56
CA GLY A 245 58.17 3.99 9.47
C GLY A 245 59.45 3.50 8.76
N LEU A 246 59.32 2.88 7.59
CA LEU A 246 60.46 2.44 6.77
C LEU A 246 61.26 3.64 6.25
N SER A 247 60.60 4.68 5.76
CA SER A 247 61.25 5.90 5.26
C SER A 247 62.04 6.61 6.36
N ILE A 248 61.43 6.82 7.53
CA ILE A 248 62.08 7.41 8.70
C ILE A 248 63.23 6.52 9.18
N GLY A 249 63.05 5.19 9.21
CA GLY A 249 64.11 4.24 9.52
C GLY A 249 65.30 4.30 8.56
N MET A 250 65.06 4.44 7.25
CA MET A 250 66.11 4.61 6.24
C MET A 250 66.88 5.92 6.43
N VAL A 251 66.18 7.03 6.67
CA VAL A 251 66.81 8.34 6.93
C VAL A 251 67.66 8.30 8.19
N MET A 252 67.17 7.68 9.28
CA MET A 252 67.96 7.51 10.50
C MET A 252 69.20 6.62 10.28
N ARG A 253 69.08 5.56 9.48
CA ARG A 253 70.23 4.71 9.11
C ARG A 253 71.25 5.48 8.27
N GLN A 254 70.80 6.30 7.33
CA GLN A 254 71.66 7.15 6.50
C GLN A 254 72.38 8.21 7.36
N ALA A 255 71.65 8.87 8.28
CA ALA A 255 72.23 9.84 9.20
C ALA A 255 73.28 9.21 10.12
N ARG A 256 73.03 8.00 10.66
CA ARG A 256 74.03 7.25 11.45
C ARG A 256 75.28 6.91 10.64
N ARG A 257 75.12 6.47 9.38
CA ARG A 257 76.25 6.18 8.48
C ARG A 257 77.09 7.43 8.22
N LEU A 258 76.45 8.57 7.95
CA LEU A 258 77.14 9.84 7.73
C LEU A 258 77.87 10.32 8.98
N ARG A 259 77.24 10.26 10.16
CA ARG A 259 77.89 10.58 11.44
C ARG A 259 79.10 9.68 11.70
N LEU A 260 78.96 8.37 11.49
CA LEU A 260 80.09 7.43 11.64
C LEU A 260 81.21 7.72 10.63
N ALA A 261 80.87 8.07 9.38
CA ALA A 261 81.85 8.45 8.37
C ALA A 261 82.58 9.75 8.75
N GLN A 262 81.87 10.75 9.27
CA GLN A 262 82.46 11.99 9.79
C GLN A 262 83.39 11.71 10.98
N MET A 263 82.95 10.90 11.94
CA MET A 263 83.77 10.53 13.11
C MET A 263 85.04 9.76 12.70
N LYS A 264 84.97 8.88 11.69
CA LYS A 264 86.15 8.20 11.13
C LYS A 264 87.08 9.16 10.39
N ALA A 265 86.53 10.08 9.59
CA ALA A 265 87.31 11.08 8.87
C ALA A 265 88.04 12.04 9.83
N GLU A 266 87.40 12.41 10.94
CA GLU A 266 88.02 13.21 12.00
C GLU A 266 89.11 12.42 12.75
N ALA A 267 88.86 11.16 13.09
CA ALA A 267 89.85 10.29 13.73
C ALA A 267 91.08 10.00 12.86
N GLU A 268 90.91 9.93 11.53
CA GLU A 268 92.03 9.74 10.60
C GLU A 268 92.87 11.01 10.42
N ARG A 269 92.25 12.20 10.52
CA ARG A 269 92.94 13.49 10.51
C ARG A 269 93.81 13.71 11.75
N THR A 270 93.52 13.03 12.86
CA THR A 270 94.31 13.06 14.10
C THR A 270 95.26 11.87 14.24
N ARG A 271 95.79 11.34 13.13
CA ARG A 271 96.90 10.37 13.21
C ARG A 271 98.18 11.12 13.60
N ASP A 272 98.34 11.30 14.91
CA ASP A 272 99.53 11.87 15.54
C ASP A 272 100.80 11.14 15.04
N LEU A 273 101.77 11.87 14.49
CA LEU A 273 103.07 11.32 14.14
C LEU A 273 103.85 11.03 15.43
N ALA A 274 104.55 9.91 15.49
CA ALA A 274 105.39 9.58 16.65
C ALA A 274 106.74 10.30 16.53
N CYS A 275 107.15 11.01 17.59
CA CYS A 275 108.47 11.62 17.68
C CYS A 275 109.55 10.52 17.68
N PRO A 276 110.56 10.55 16.79
CA PRO A 276 111.58 9.50 16.70
C PRO A 276 112.46 9.40 17.95
N GLU A 277 112.65 10.49 18.69
CA GLU A 277 113.50 10.51 19.89
C GLU A 277 112.82 10.00 21.17
N CYS A 278 111.58 10.41 21.44
CA CYS A 278 110.90 10.09 22.71
C CYS A 278 109.68 9.17 22.55
N GLY A 279 109.22 8.92 21.32
CA GLY A 279 107.99 8.18 21.04
C GLY A 279 106.69 8.94 21.37
N GLY A 280 106.79 10.21 21.79
CA GLY A 280 105.64 11.07 22.09
C GLY A 280 104.80 11.38 20.85
N ARG A 281 103.51 11.63 21.06
CA ARG A 281 102.56 11.98 19.99
C ARG A 281 102.73 13.45 19.59
N VAL A 282 102.95 13.70 18.30
CA VAL A 282 103.15 15.03 17.75
C VAL A 282 102.05 15.31 16.71
N PRO A 283 101.27 16.40 16.88
CA PRO A 283 100.35 16.89 15.86
C PRO A 283 101.07 17.21 14.54
N GLU A 284 100.40 16.97 13.40
CA GLU A 284 100.91 17.38 12.08
C GLU A 284 101.18 18.90 12.03
N GLY A 285 102.40 19.29 11.65
CA GLY A 285 102.80 20.69 11.44
C GLY A 285 103.50 21.38 12.62
N ASP A 286 103.74 20.68 13.73
CA ASP A 286 104.49 21.23 14.86
C ASP A 286 106.01 21.25 14.60
N ARG A 287 106.65 22.39 14.92
CA ARG A 287 108.10 22.59 14.71
C ARG A 287 108.96 21.89 15.76
N LYS A 288 108.39 21.62 16.92
CA LYS A 288 109.05 20.96 18.05
C LYS A 288 108.09 19.99 18.71
N CYS A 289 108.61 18.89 19.23
CA CYS A 289 107.85 17.96 20.04
C CYS A 289 107.45 18.61 21.39
N PRO A 290 106.17 18.64 21.78
CA PRO A 290 105.72 19.23 23.04
C PRO A 290 106.16 18.44 24.28
N GLU A 291 106.56 17.17 24.14
CA GLU A 291 106.95 16.30 25.26
C GLU A 291 108.46 16.33 25.55
N CYS A 292 109.31 16.46 24.52
CA CYS A 292 110.78 16.41 24.69
C CYS A 292 111.53 17.64 24.12
N ASP A 293 110.81 18.62 23.59
CA ASP A 293 111.33 19.83 22.90
C ASP A 293 112.25 19.53 21.68
N HIS A 294 112.27 18.29 21.18
CA HIS A 294 113.03 17.91 19.99
C HIS A 294 112.51 18.62 18.75
N VAL A 295 113.41 19.18 17.95
CA VAL A 295 113.06 19.95 16.75
C VAL A 295 112.73 18.99 15.61
N LEU A 296 111.48 19.03 15.13
CA LEU A 296 110.98 18.14 14.07
C LEU A 296 111.02 18.79 12.69
N GLN A 297 111.09 20.13 12.65
CA GLN A 297 111.26 20.88 11.42
C GLN A 297 112.50 21.77 11.46
N VAL A 298 113.38 21.60 10.48
CA VAL A 298 114.59 22.40 10.29
C VAL A 298 114.31 23.50 9.28
N ARG A 299 114.85 24.71 9.49
CA ARG A 299 114.72 25.82 8.53
C ARG A 299 115.88 25.77 7.57
N CYS A 300 115.60 25.74 6.27
CA CYS A 300 116.62 25.84 5.25
C CYS A 300 117.30 27.21 5.33
N GLU A 301 118.63 27.23 5.37
CA GLU A 301 119.43 28.45 5.49
C GLU A 301 119.40 29.28 4.20
N ASP A 302 119.28 28.65 3.03
CA ASP A 302 119.29 29.35 1.74
C ASP A 302 117.96 30.03 1.40
N CYS A 303 116.84 29.32 1.57
CA CYS A 303 115.51 29.82 1.20
C CYS A 303 114.65 30.24 2.40
N GLY A 304 115.06 29.90 3.62
CA GLY A 304 114.35 30.26 4.85
C GLY A 304 113.08 29.46 5.12
N ARG A 305 112.80 28.35 4.41
CA ARG A 305 111.59 27.55 4.60
C ARG A 305 111.80 26.43 5.61
N SER A 306 110.77 26.11 6.41
CA SER A 306 110.78 24.96 7.32
C SER A 306 110.50 23.66 6.56
N MET A 307 111.26 22.61 6.86
CA MET A 307 111.16 21.28 6.26
C MET A 307 111.25 20.21 7.34
N ASP A 308 110.71 19.03 7.10
CA ASP A 308 110.75 17.93 8.06
C ASP A 308 112.16 17.31 8.15
N MET A 309 112.57 16.96 9.36
CA MET A 309 113.88 16.38 9.65
C MET A 309 114.07 15.03 8.93
N GLY A 310 115.24 14.81 8.31
CA GLY A 310 115.55 13.58 7.56
C GLY A 310 115.31 13.65 6.05
N THR A 311 114.84 14.79 5.52
CA THR A 311 114.77 15.05 4.08
C THR A 311 116.15 15.54 3.60
N PRO A 312 116.90 14.77 2.79
CA PRO A 312 118.30 15.08 2.45
C PRO A 312 118.44 16.30 1.52
N GLU A 313 117.39 16.66 0.80
CA GLU A 313 117.36 17.77 -0.16
C GLU A 313 116.17 18.68 0.12
N CYS A 314 116.38 19.99 0.01
CA CYS A 314 115.28 20.94 0.08
C CYS A 314 114.38 20.82 -1.16
N PRO A 315 113.08 20.48 -1.04
CA PRO A 315 112.20 20.31 -2.19
C PRO A 315 111.90 21.62 -2.94
N GLU A 316 112.25 22.78 -2.39
CA GLU A 316 111.98 24.09 -2.99
C GLU A 316 113.22 24.73 -3.65
N CYS A 317 114.39 24.69 -3.01
CA CYS A 317 115.62 25.24 -3.61
C CYS A 317 116.57 24.18 -4.18
N GLY A 318 116.34 22.89 -3.91
CA GLY A 318 117.13 21.77 -4.45
C GLY A 318 118.50 21.58 -3.80
N ASN A 319 118.86 22.37 -2.78
CA ASN A 319 120.14 22.22 -2.09
C ASN A 319 120.09 21.08 -1.06
N SER A 320 121.15 20.27 -1.03
CA SER A 320 121.36 19.25 -0.01
C SER A 320 121.89 19.86 1.28
N MET A 321 121.40 19.38 2.41
CA MET A 321 121.90 19.74 3.75
C MET A 321 122.77 18.58 4.22
N ASP A 322 124.09 18.77 4.32
CA ASP A 322 125.00 17.82 4.99
C ASP A 322 124.88 17.93 6.53
#